data_AF-H2ZTP7-F1
#
_entry.id   AF-H2ZTP7-F1
#
_cell.length_a   1.000
_cell.length_b   1.000
_cell.length_c   1.000
_cell.angle_alpha   90.00
_cell.angle_beta   90.00
_cell.angle_gamma   90.00
#
_symmetry.space_group_name_H-M   'P 1'
#
loop_
_entity.id
_entity.type
_entity.pdbx_description
1 polymer ?
#
loop_
_entity_poly.entity_id
_entity_poly.type
_entity_poly.pdbx_seq_one_letter_code
_entity_poly.pdbx_strand_id
1 'polypeptide(L)'
;MDKFRDVLNWRIKHQTTLTYGALALLTAGGEQLFSVVVFSCPCNSWNALYGGVFLLVPALVLLLLGYLLNPRTWRLLTGCCHRRRPPEAPARRGWAGCLRLLLQLTGSALTAPATWVAVALLNGTFYKCLVTGLGEGLNAWALCQGKNDGCVQELPRLPCKKLPLAPVDADRLLLLQAQSQIIGWTLIACITILAVTFTCVSRCRSPVSFLQLKFWSIYMEKEKELFESFSKQHAGQLAERNVKCFFEGSIPKELQTPSNKEWQQISLLYNFNARKQCYSIIQKYVESKLHGQTSIRSNASDTLPPSAVNFVDDCGFAEAGL
;
A
#
# COMPACT_ATOMS: atom_id res chain seq x y z
N MET A 1 -27.54 0.25 25.72
CA MET A 1 -27.06 -0.26 24.42
C MET A 1 -26.87 0.87 23.40
N ASP A 2 -27.66 1.95 23.46
CA ASP A 2 -27.59 3.05 22.50
C ASP A 2 -26.27 3.84 22.51
N LYS A 3 -25.72 4.12 23.71
CA LYS A 3 -24.40 4.78 23.82
C LYS A 3 -23.27 4.00 23.14
N PHE A 4 -23.34 2.67 23.14
CA PHE A 4 -22.35 1.81 22.48
C PHE A 4 -22.48 1.89 20.96
N ARG A 5 -23.72 1.95 20.47
CA ARG A 5 -24.06 2.12 19.06
C ARG A 5 -23.67 3.52 18.56
N ASP A 6 -23.80 4.55 19.39
CA ASP A 6 -23.35 5.91 19.08
C ASP A 6 -21.82 6.00 18.98
N VAL A 7 -21.10 5.34 19.89
CA VAL A 7 -19.63 5.23 19.83
C VAL A 7 -19.17 4.42 18.62
N LEU A 8 -19.87 3.33 18.28
CA LEU A 8 -19.58 2.51 17.11
C LEU A 8 -19.82 3.32 15.81
N ASN A 9 -20.95 4.02 15.72
CA ASN A 9 -21.28 4.90 14.59
C ASN A 9 -20.28 6.05 14.46
N TRP A 10 -19.81 6.61 15.58
CA TRP A 10 -18.76 7.62 15.58
C TRP A 10 -17.42 7.07 15.08
N ARG A 11 -17.02 5.86 15.54
CA ARG A 11 -15.82 5.19 15.02
C ARG A 11 -15.92 4.90 13.54
N ILE A 12 -17.04 4.34 13.07
CA ILE A 12 -17.27 4.03 11.65
C ILE A 12 -17.22 5.33 10.83
N LYS A 13 -17.83 6.41 11.32
CA LYS A 13 -17.81 7.72 10.66
C LYS A 13 -16.40 8.32 10.54
N HIS A 14 -15.54 8.11 11.53
CA HIS A 14 -14.18 8.65 11.59
C HIS A 14 -13.07 7.61 11.34
N GLN A 15 -13.43 6.41 10.87
CA GLN A 15 -12.54 5.26 10.78
C GLN A 15 -11.29 5.56 9.97
N THR A 16 -11.43 6.26 8.84
CA THR A 16 -10.32 6.65 7.98
C THR A 16 -9.34 7.58 8.70
N THR A 17 -9.84 8.62 9.39
CA THR A 17 -9.01 9.57 10.14
C THR A 17 -8.33 8.90 11.34
N LEU A 18 -9.05 8.04 12.05
CA LEU A 18 -8.50 7.28 13.18
C LEU A 18 -7.41 6.30 12.73
N THR A 19 -7.61 5.65 11.58
CA THR A 19 -6.62 4.72 11.01
C THR A 19 -5.35 5.44 10.60
N TYR A 20 -5.45 6.59 9.93
CA TYR A 20 -4.27 7.39 9.58
C TYR A 20 -3.57 7.98 10.81
N GLY A 21 -4.33 8.42 11.82
CA GLY A 21 -3.77 8.87 13.09
C GLY A 21 -3.02 7.75 13.82
N ALA A 22 -3.61 6.56 13.91
CA ALA A 22 -2.97 5.39 14.50
C ALA A 22 -1.70 4.97 13.72
N LEU A 23 -1.76 4.97 12.38
CA LEU A 23 -0.60 4.66 11.54
C LEU A 23 0.55 5.66 11.76
N ALA A 24 0.25 6.96 11.86
CA ALA A 24 1.23 7.98 12.14
C ALA A 24 1.86 7.78 13.54
N LEU A 25 1.05 7.51 14.56
CA LEU A 25 1.52 7.23 15.92
C LEU A 25 2.37 5.96 16.00
N LEU A 26 1.96 4.90 15.33
CA LEU A 26 2.72 3.64 15.26
C LEU A 26 4.05 3.84 14.53
N THR A 27 4.06 4.63 13.45
CA THR A 27 5.30 4.92 12.71
C THR A 27 6.26 5.75 13.56
N ALA A 28 5.75 6.79 14.24
CA ALA A 28 6.54 7.60 15.16
C ALA A 28 7.05 6.78 16.36
N GLY A 29 6.19 5.97 16.98
CA GLY A 29 6.57 5.12 18.11
C GLY A 29 7.57 4.03 17.71
N GLY A 30 7.39 3.41 16.54
CA GLY A 30 8.34 2.44 15.99
C GLY A 30 9.70 3.06 15.69
N GLU A 31 9.73 4.23 15.07
CA GLU A 31 10.98 4.96 14.80
C GLU A 31 11.72 5.33 16.09
N GLN A 32 11.00 5.85 17.09
CA GLN A 32 11.57 6.16 18.40
C GLN A 32 12.14 4.90 19.07
N LEU A 33 11.45 3.76 18.99
CA LEU A 33 11.94 2.49 19.53
C LEU A 33 13.24 2.06 18.83
N PHE A 34 13.29 2.08 17.49
CA PHE A 34 14.49 1.68 16.75
C PHE A 34 15.66 2.64 16.95
N SER A 35 15.40 3.95 16.99
CA SER A 35 16.44 4.96 17.15
C SER A 35 17.00 5.02 18.57
N VAL A 36 16.22 4.74 19.60
CA VAL A 36 16.66 4.85 21.01
C VAL A 36 17.19 3.52 21.54
N VAL A 37 16.61 2.39 21.13
CA VAL A 37 16.92 1.08 21.74
C VAL A 37 17.97 0.30 20.94
N VAL A 38 18.02 0.45 19.61
CA VAL A 38 18.82 -0.44 18.74
C VAL A 38 19.92 0.31 17.99
N PHE A 39 19.73 1.60 17.71
CA PHE A 39 20.67 2.33 16.88
C PHE A 39 21.83 2.92 17.69
N SER A 40 23.05 2.47 17.36
CA SER A 40 24.30 3.09 17.80
C SER A 40 25.22 3.15 16.59
N CYS A 41 25.52 4.35 16.12
CA CYS A 41 26.34 4.53 14.93
C CYS A 41 27.76 3.99 15.19
N PRO A 42 28.26 3.01 14.41
CA PRO A 42 29.64 2.57 14.54
C PRO A 42 30.57 3.65 13.99
N CYS A 43 31.69 3.95 14.68
CA CYS A 43 32.67 4.93 14.20
C CYS A 43 33.85 4.28 13.46
N ASN A 44 33.51 3.52 12.42
CA ASN A 44 34.43 2.89 11.48
C ASN A 44 33.91 3.08 10.04
N SER A 45 34.55 2.45 9.06
CA SER A 45 34.16 2.53 7.63
C SER A 45 32.79 1.95 7.30
N TRP A 46 32.11 1.29 8.25
CA TRP A 46 30.77 0.70 8.06
C TRP A 46 29.63 1.66 8.44
N ASN A 47 29.93 2.85 8.94
CA ASN A 47 28.94 3.85 9.33
C ASN A 47 27.94 4.21 8.22
N ALA A 48 28.41 4.41 6.99
CA ALA A 48 27.54 4.69 5.84
C ALA A 48 26.54 3.55 5.60
N LEU A 49 27.04 2.32 5.52
CA LEU A 49 26.20 1.15 5.29
C LEU A 49 25.21 0.95 6.43
N TYR A 50 25.68 1.09 7.68
CA TYR A 50 24.86 0.95 8.87
C TYR A 50 23.72 1.97 8.90
N GLY A 51 24.03 3.26 8.73
CA GLY A 51 23.02 4.32 8.65
C GLY A 51 22.04 4.11 7.49
N GLY A 52 22.54 3.69 6.33
CA GLY A 52 21.71 3.41 5.15
C GLY A 52 20.75 2.23 5.34
N VAL A 53 21.21 1.16 5.98
CA VAL A 53 20.39 -0.03 6.28
C VAL A 53 19.23 0.33 7.19
N PHE A 54 19.48 1.06 8.29
CA PHE A 54 18.42 1.47 9.22
C PHE A 54 17.44 2.46 8.60
N LEU A 55 17.88 3.27 7.63
CA LEU A 55 17.02 4.17 6.89
C LEU A 55 16.14 3.43 5.85
N LEU A 56 16.72 2.52 5.06
CA LEU A 56 16.08 1.97 3.85
C LEU A 56 15.47 0.57 4.03
N VAL A 57 16.02 -0.29 4.88
CA VAL A 57 15.51 -1.67 5.03
C VAL A 57 14.10 -1.70 5.65
N PRO A 58 13.78 -0.93 6.71
CA PRO A 58 12.41 -0.87 7.20
C PRO A 58 11.44 -0.33 6.14
N ALA A 59 11.87 0.64 5.31
CA ALA A 59 11.08 1.13 4.19
C ALA A 59 10.80 0.02 3.15
N LEU A 60 11.80 -0.81 2.84
CA LEU A 60 11.63 -1.97 1.94
C LEU A 60 10.67 -3.02 2.54
N VAL A 61 10.79 -3.33 3.83
CA VAL A 61 9.89 -4.25 4.51
C VAL A 61 8.44 -3.74 4.46
N LEU A 62 8.23 -2.45 4.76
CA LEU A 62 6.91 -1.80 4.65
C LEU A 62 6.37 -1.84 3.22
N LEU A 63 7.23 -1.69 2.21
CA LEU A 63 6.84 -1.77 0.80
C LEU A 63 6.37 -3.19 0.44
N LEU A 64 7.13 -4.21 0.86
CA LEU A 64 6.79 -5.62 0.63
C LEU A 64 5.48 -6.00 1.35
N LEU A 65 5.31 -5.57 2.60
CA LEU A 65 4.06 -5.74 3.34
C LEU A 65 2.90 -5.03 2.64
N GLY A 66 3.12 -3.82 2.11
CA GLY A 66 2.14 -3.09 1.30
C GLY A 66 1.66 -3.89 0.09
N TYR A 67 2.56 -4.60 -0.61
CA TYR A 67 2.16 -5.50 -1.70
C TYR A 67 1.41 -6.74 -1.21
N LEU A 68 1.88 -7.37 -0.13
CA LEU A 68 1.30 -8.60 0.41
C LEU A 68 -0.11 -8.39 0.96
N LEU A 69 -0.38 -7.24 1.58
CA LEU A 69 -1.68 -6.91 2.15
C LEU A 69 -2.67 -6.36 1.12
N ASN A 70 -2.21 -5.99 -0.09
CA ASN A 70 -3.09 -5.44 -1.11
C ASN A 70 -3.83 -6.57 -1.88
N PRO A 71 -5.17 -6.67 -1.77
CA PRO A 71 -5.96 -7.71 -2.44
C PRO A 71 -5.84 -7.67 -3.97
N ARG A 72 -5.52 -6.50 -4.54
CA ARG A 72 -5.37 -6.32 -5.99
C ARG A 72 -4.11 -7.01 -6.52
N THR A 73 -3.05 -7.06 -5.71
CA THR A 73 -1.83 -7.83 -6.01
C THR A 73 -2.20 -9.29 -6.27
N TRP A 74 -3.02 -9.88 -5.39
CA TRP A 74 -3.47 -11.26 -5.51
C TRP A 74 -4.46 -11.47 -6.65
N ARG A 75 -5.40 -10.55 -6.89
CA ARG A 75 -6.29 -10.61 -8.07
C ARG A 75 -5.51 -10.64 -9.40
N LEU A 76 -4.33 -10.02 -9.44
CA LEU A 76 -3.46 -10.04 -10.61
C LEU A 76 -2.64 -11.33 -10.73
N LEU A 77 -2.01 -11.75 -9.62
CA LEU A 77 -1.05 -12.86 -9.62
C LEU A 77 -1.72 -14.25 -9.61
N THR A 78 -2.84 -14.40 -8.90
CA THR A 78 -3.52 -15.70 -8.76
C THR A 78 -4.04 -16.20 -10.10
N GLY A 79 -3.61 -17.40 -10.50
CA GLY A 79 -4.00 -18.03 -11.77
C GLY A 79 -3.31 -17.50 -13.02
N CYS A 80 -2.28 -16.64 -12.90
CA CYS A 80 -1.54 -16.10 -14.05
C CYS A 80 -0.86 -17.18 -14.89
N CYS A 81 -0.22 -18.17 -14.26
CA CYS A 81 0.49 -19.26 -14.94
C CYS A 81 -0.45 -20.34 -15.52
N HIS A 82 -1.71 -20.40 -15.07
CA HIS A 82 -2.69 -21.42 -15.48
C HIS A 82 -3.79 -20.89 -16.40
N ARG A 83 -3.88 -19.56 -16.59
CA ARG A 83 -4.75 -18.95 -17.61
C ARG A 83 -4.23 -19.30 -19.01
N ARG A 84 -4.75 -20.38 -19.59
CA ARG A 84 -4.73 -20.55 -21.06
C ARG A 84 -5.40 -19.30 -21.64
N ARG A 85 -4.65 -18.53 -22.43
CA ARG A 85 -5.14 -17.31 -23.08
C ARG A 85 -6.47 -17.61 -23.79
N PRO A 86 -7.56 -16.88 -23.51
CA PRO A 86 -8.70 -16.91 -24.41
C PRO A 86 -8.22 -16.44 -25.80
N PRO A 87 -8.57 -17.13 -26.90
CA PRO A 87 -8.18 -16.72 -28.25
C PRO A 87 -8.60 -15.29 -28.63
N GLU A 88 -9.58 -14.73 -27.91
CA GLU A 88 -10.19 -13.41 -28.19
C GLU A 88 -9.71 -12.27 -27.28
N ALA A 89 -8.81 -12.52 -26.32
CA ALA A 89 -8.26 -11.43 -25.51
C ALA A 89 -7.19 -10.70 -26.33
N PRO A 90 -7.38 -9.42 -26.71
CA PRO A 90 -6.42 -8.73 -27.57
C PRO A 90 -5.05 -8.73 -26.88
N ALA A 91 -4.02 -9.10 -27.64
CA ALA A 91 -2.60 -9.10 -27.29
C ALA A 91 -2.04 -7.69 -26.95
N ARG A 92 -2.89 -6.75 -26.52
CA ARG A 92 -2.60 -5.35 -26.24
C ARG A 92 -2.30 -5.05 -24.78
N ARG A 93 -2.31 -6.04 -23.89
CA ARG A 93 -1.69 -5.88 -22.55
C ARG A 93 -0.19 -6.11 -22.67
N GLY A 94 0.45 -5.31 -23.53
CA GLY A 94 1.91 -5.23 -23.63
C GLY A 94 2.52 -4.70 -22.34
N TRP A 95 3.85 -4.67 -22.28
CA TRP A 95 4.64 -4.21 -21.13
C TRP A 95 4.08 -2.91 -20.51
N ALA A 96 3.64 -1.95 -21.32
CA ALA A 96 3.02 -0.70 -20.89
C ALA A 96 1.71 -0.85 -20.08
N GLY A 97 0.89 -1.87 -20.37
CA GLY A 97 -0.33 -2.16 -19.60
C GLY A 97 -0.03 -2.80 -18.25
N CYS A 98 0.98 -3.67 -18.19
CA CYS A 98 1.46 -4.26 -16.95
C CYS A 98 2.18 -3.22 -16.08
N LEU A 99 3.01 -2.38 -16.69
CA LEU A 99 3.72 -1.26 -16.04
C LEU A 99 2.75 -0.24 -15.44
N ARG A 100 1.69 0.16 -16.18
CA ARG A 100 0.66 1.05 -15.63
C ARG A 100 -0.07 0.46 -14.43
N LEU A 101 -0.35 -0.85 -14.48
CA LEU A 101 -1.00 -1.54 -13.38
C LEU A 101 -0.07 -1.65 -12.17
N LEU A 102 1.21 -1.98 -12.41
CA LEU A 102 2.25 -2.00 -11.39
C LEU A 102 2.38 -0.61 -10.75
N LEU A 103 2.42 0.45 -11.55
CA LEU A 103 2.54 1.84 -11.08
C LEU A 103 1.34 2.27 -10.20
N GLN A 104 0.13 1.79 -10.53
CA GLN A 104 -1.05 2.02 -9.70
C GLN A 104 -0.98 1.26 -8.37
N LEU A 105 -0.44 0.04 -8.37
CA LEU A 105 -0.25 -0.77 -7.16
C LEU A 105 0.88 -0.20 -6.28
N THR A 106 1.98 0.23 -6.90
CA THR A 106 3.13 0.82 -6.21
C THR A 106 2.75 2.14 -5.55
N GLY A 107 1.85 2.91 -6.17
CA GLY A 107 1.43 4.21 -5.67
C GLY A 107 0.78 4.15 -4.29
N SER A 108 -0.08 3.17 -4.01
CA SER A 108 -0.67 2.98 -2.68
C SER A 108 0.31 2.34 -1.70
N ALA A 109 1.11 1.36 -2.17
CA ALA A 109 2.09 0.67 -1.34
C ALA A 109 3.26 1.55 -0.86
N LEU A 110 3.57 2.66 -1.56
CA LEU A 110 4.70 3.53 -1.23
C LEU A 110 4.42 4.50 -0.06
N THR A 111 3.17 4.65 0.35
CA THR A 111 2.76 5.59 1.41
C THR A 111 3.47 5.32 2.74
N ALA A 112 3.44 4.08 3.23
CA ALA A 112 4.10 3.70 4.48
C ALA A 112 5.64 3.80 4.42
N PRO A 113 6.34 3.28 3.37
CA PRO A 113 7.78 3.49 3.18
C PRO A 113 8.19 4.97 3.18
N ALA A 114 7.46 5.80 2.46
CA ALA A 114 7.77 7.22 2.34
C ALA A 114 7.56 7.96 3.68
N THR A 115 6.54 7.57 4.44
CA THR A 115 6.27 8.10 5.79
C THR A 115 7.39 7.70 6.75
N TRP A 116 7.84 6.44 6.73
CA TRP A 116 8.99 5.99 7.53
C TRP A 116 10.24 6.82 7.26
N VAL A 117 10.61 6.97 5.98
CA VAL A 117 11.82 7.74 5.59
C VAL A 117 11.70 9.19 6.05
N ALA A 118 10.53 9.81 5.90
CA ALA A 118 10.30 11.17 6.37
C ALA A 118 10.48 11.31 7.89
N VAL A 119 9.88 10.40 8.68
CA VAL A 119 10.00 10.42 10.16
C VAL A 119 11.44 10.19 10.59
N ALA A 120 12.13 9.20 10.01
CA ALA A 120 13.54 8.91 10.28
C ALA A 120 14.46 10.09 9.95
N LEU A 121 14.18 10.84 8.86
CA LEU A 121 14.90 12.06 8.50
C LEU A 121 14.64 13.22 9.46
N LEU A 122 13.42 13.35 10.02
CA LEU A 122 13.13 14.38 11.01
C LEU A 122 13.88 14.16 12.33
N ASN A 123 14.07 12.90 12.73
CA ASN A 123 14.94 12.56 13.86
C ASN A 123 16.43 12.76 13.51
N GLY A 124 16.85 12.36 12.30
CA GLY A 124 18.15 12.68 11.73
C GLY A 124 19.34 11.88 12.28
N THR A 125 19.13 10.95 13.20
CA THR A 125 20.17 10.05 13.74
C THR A 125 20.77 9.15 12.67
N PHE A 126 19.93 8.52 11.84
CA PHE A 126 20.40 7.66 10.74
C PHE A 126 21.10 8.48 9.64
N TYR A 127 20.57 9.66 9.32
CA TYR A 127 21.16 10.58 8.33
C TYR A 127 22.55 11.05 8.75
N LYS A 128 22.72 11.46 10.02
CA LYS A 128 24.03 11.85 10.56
C LYS A 128 25.06 10.73 10.40
N CYS A 129 24.70 9.49 10.74
CA CYS A 129 25.58 8.33 10.61
C CYS A 129 25.90 8.00 9.15
N LEU A 130 24.90 8.07 8.26
CA LEU A 130 25.04 7.82 6.83
C LEU A 130 26.00 8.83 6.19
N VAL A 131 25.76 10.13 6.38
CA VAL A 131 26.52 11.19 5.70
C VAL A 131 27.94 11.32 6.22
N THR A 132 28.17 11.11 7.52
CA THR A 132 29.54 11.08 8.07
C THR A 132 30.36 9.90 7.56
N GLY A 133 29.70 8.84 7.08
CA GLY A 133 30.35 7.69 6.44
C GLY A 133 30.59 7.80 4.95
N LEU A 134 29.77 8.60 4.26
CA LEU A 134 29.94 8.91 2.84
C LEU A 134 31.08 9.91 2.62
N GLY A 135 32.17 9.82 3.41
CA GLY A 135 33.28 10.77 3.55
C GLY A 135 34.03 11.15 2.27
N GLU A 136 33.59 10.71 1.10
CA GLU A 136 34.07 11.11 -0.21
C GLU A 136 32.89 11.63 -1.05
N GLY A 137 32.64 12.95 -0.99
CA GLY A 137 31.56 13.57 -1.77
C GLY A 137 31.36 15.07 -1.49
N LEU A 138 30.47 15.71 -2.27
CA LEU A 138 30.13 17.15 -2.19
C LEU A 138 29.78 17.61 -0.75
N ASN A 139 29.18 16.74 0.05
CA ASN A 139 28.79 17.06 1.44
C ASN A 139 29.99 17.13 2.38
N ALA A 140 31.00 16.27 2.20
CA ALA A 140 32.21 16.26 3.03
C ALA A 140 33.02 17.55 2.83
N TRP A 141 33.10 18.04 1.59
CA TRP A 141 33.76 19.31 1.29
C TRP A 141 33.01 20.53 1.86
N ALA A 142 31.67 20.52 1.81
CA ALA A 142 30.87 21.57 2.44
C ALA A 142 30.98 21.57 3.98
N LEU A 143 31.07 20.39 4.61
CA LEU A 143 31.25 20.24 6.07
C LEU A 143 32.68 20.58 6.56
N CYS A 144 33.67 20.43 5.68
CA CYS A 144 35.08 20.69 5.93
C CYS A 144 35.62 21.92 5.20
N GLN A 145 34.75 22.84 4.74
CA GLN A 145 35.15 24.01 3.96
C GLN A 145 36.29 24.78 4.64
N GLY A 146 37.44 24.86 3.96
CA GLY A 146 38.62 25.60 4.43
C GLY A 146 39.56 24.85 5.40
N LYS A 147 39.52 23.51 5.50
CA LYS A 147 40.45 22.73 6.36
C LYS A 147 41.14 21.55 5.63
N ASN A 148 42.31 21.16 6.16
CA ASN A 148 43.18 20.08 5.67
C ASN A 148 42.48 18.70 5.64
N ASP A 149 43.05 17.77 4.86
CA ASP A 149 42.64 16.37 4.66
C ASP A 149 42.29 15.60 5.96
N GLY A 150 42.87 16.00 7.09
CA GLY A 150 42.55 15.43 8.41
C GLY A 150 41.09 15.64 8.86
N CYS A 151 40.38 16.66 8.36
CA CYS A 151 38.96 16.85 8.66
C CYS A 151 38.08 15.73 8.10
N VAL A 152 38.39 15.29 6.87
CA VAL A 152 37.65 14.25 6.16
C VAL A 152 37.87 12.90 6.83
N GLN A 153 39.11 12.61 7.26
CA GLN A 153 39.44 11.37 7.98
C GLN A 153 38.76 11.26 9.36
N GLU A 154 38.50 12.38 10.04
CA GLU A 154 37.86 12.41 11.35
C GLU A 154 36.33 12.49 11.28
N LEU A 155 35.74 12.75 10.11
CA LEU A 155 34.29 12.87 9.92
C LEU A 155 33.51 11.60 10.33
N PRO A 156 33.97 10.37 9.99
CA PRO A 156 33.33 9.13 10.44
C PRO A 156 33.26 8.95 11.95
N ARG A 157 34.15 9.61 12.71
CA ARG A 157 34.24 9.51 14.17
C ARG A 157 33.39 10.54 14.90
N LEU A 158 32.91 11.56 14.19
CA LEU A 158 32.12 12.66 14.74
C LEU A 158 30.89 12.20 15.55
N PRO A 159 30.10 11.20 15.11
CA PRO A 159 28.91 10.74 15.85
C PRO A 159 29.22 10.07 17.19
N CYS A 160 30.45 9.60 17.43
CA CYS A 160 30.84 8.89 18.66
C CYS A 160 31.74 9.71 19.59
N LYS A 161 32.07 10.96 19.25
CA LYS A 161 32.88 11.81 20.14
C LYS A 161 32.15 12.01 21.47
N LYS A 162 32.86 11.73 22.58
CA LYS A 162 32.33 11.89 23.94
C LYS A 162 32.17 13.38 24.28
N LEU A 163 31.13 13.72 25.04
CA LEU A 163 30.95 15.08 25.57
C LEU A 163 32.08 15.43 26.57
N PRO A 164 32.50 16.71 26.65
CA PRO A 164 32.05 17.85 25.85
C PRO A 164 32.66 17.87 24.44
N LEU A 165 31.82 18.04 23.41
CA LEU A 165 32.29 18.22 22.04
C LEU A 165 32.95 19.60 21.90
N ALA A 166 33.98 19.69 21.05
CA ALA A 166 34.48 20.98 20.61
C ALA A 166 33.35 21.76 19.90
N PRO A 167 33.25 23.10 20.06
CA PRO A 167 32.17 23.89 19.45
C PRO A 167 32.00 23.63 17.95
N VAL A 168 33.11 23.49 17.23
CA VAL A 168 33.13 23.19 15.79
C VAL A 168 32.50 21.84 15.45
N ASP A 169 32.69 20.83 16.29
CA ASP A 169 32.11 19.50 16.07
C ASP A 169 30.61 19.48 16.40
N ALA A 170 30.19 20.24 17.41
CA ALA A 170 28.79 20.44 17.74
C ALA A 170 28.04 21.17 16.61
N ASP A 171 28.62 22.24 16.06
CA ASP A 171 28.05 23.00 14.94
C ASP A 171 27.87 22.14 13.68
N ARG A 172 28.81 21.24 13.39
CA ARG A 172 28.70 20.29 12.28
C ARG A 172 27.58 19.28 12.46
N LEU A 173 27.42 18.74 13.67
CA LEU A 173 26.32 17.82 13.98
C LEU A 173 24.96 18.54 13.91
N LEU A 174 24.89 19.80 14.34
CA LEU A 174 23.70 20.65 14.18
C LEU A 174 23.40 20.94 12.71
N LEU A 175 24.41 21.21 11.89
CA LEU A 175 24.24 21.40 10.44
C LEU A 175 23.68 20.14 9.77
N LEU A 176 24.24 18.97 10.08
CA LEU A 176 23.73 17.68 9.56
C LEU A 176 22.29 17.40 10.03
N GLN A 177 21.98 17.73 11.28
CA GLN A 177 20.62 17.64 11.82
C GLN A 177 19.65 18.53 11.03
N ALA A 178 20.03 19.79 10.79
CA ALA A 178 19.23 20.75 10.04
C ALA A 178 19.03 20.29 8.58
N GLN A 179 20.09 19.81 7.91
CA GLN A 179 19.99 19.23 6.57
C GLN A 179 19.01 18.06 6.52
N SER A 180 19.11 17.13 7.47
CA SER A 180 18.20 15.99 7.57
C SER A 180 16.75 16.44 7.71
N GLN A 181 16.49 17.40 8.59
CA GLN A 181 15.14 17.93 8.83
C GLN A 181 14.57 18.68 7.63
N ILE A 182 15.39 19.46 6.92
CA ILE A 182 14.98 20.15 5.69
C ILE A 182 14.60 19.14 4.60
N ILE A 183 15.40 18.08 4.42
CA ILE A 183 15.09 17.00 3.47
C ILE A 183 13.81 16.28 3.89
N GLY A 184 13.64 15.96 5.18
CA GLY A 184 12.44 15.35 5.73
C GLY A 184 11.18 16.17 5.45
N TRP A 185 11.19 17.47 5.76
CA TRP A 185 10.05 18.37 5.51
C TRP A 185 9.78 18.56 4.02
N THR A 186 10.82 18.66 3.20
CA THR A 186 10.69 18.77 1.74
C THR A 186 10.05 17.51 1.17
N LEU A 187 10.45 16.32 1.64
CA LEU A 187 9.86 15.05 1.24
C LEU A 187 8.36 14.99 1.62
N ILE A 188 7.99 15.39 2.84
CA ILE A 188 6.58 15.45 3.28
C ILE A 188 5.77 16.40 2.37
N ALA A 189 6.29 17.58 2.09
CA ALA A 189 5.64 18.55 1.22
C ALA A 189 5.44 17.99 -0.20
N CYS A 190 6.48 17.39 -0.78
CA CYS A 190 6.41 16.77 -2.11
C CYS A 190 5.38 15.65 -2.16
N ILE A 191 5.37 14.73 -1.20
CA ILE A 191 4.40 13.62 -1.13
C ILE A 191 2.97 14.17 -1.04
N THR A 192 2.76 15.16 -0.17
CA THR A 192 1.44 15.76 0.04
C THR A 192 0.92 16.44 -1.23
N ILE A 193 1.77 17.25 -1.89
CA ILE A 193 1.42 17.92 -3.15
C ILE A 193 1.10 16.87 -4.22
N LEU A 194 1.94 15.86 -4.40
CA LEU A 194 1.71 14.79 -5.38
C LEU A 194 0.40 14.05 -5.12
N ALA A 195 0.10 13.72 -3.85
CA ALA A 195 -1.14 13.03 -3.47
C ALA A 195 -2.38 13.88 -3.74
N VAL A 196 -2.34 15.17 -3.40
CA VAL A 196 -3.42 16.13 -3.66
C VAL A 196 -3.62 16.30 -5.17
N THR A 197 -2.56 16.56 -5.93
CA THR A 197 -2.63 16.71 -7.39
C THR A 197 -3.17 15.46 -8.05
N PHE A 198 -2.67 14.28 -7.68
CA PHE A 198 -3.15 13.00 -8.21
C PHE A 198 -4.65 12.80 -7.91
N THR A 199 -5.06 13.07 -6.66
CA THR A 199 -6.47 12.95 -6.26
C THR A 199 -7.36 13.92 -7.03
N CYS A 200 -6.97 15.20 -7.13
CA CYS A 200 -7.72 16.20 -7.88
C CYS A 200 -7.85 15.83 -9.36
N VAL A 201 -6.74 15.48 -10.02
CA VAL A 201 -6.75 15.07 -11.43
C VAL A 201 -7.60 13.80 -11.63
N SER A 202 -7.47 12.81 -10.75
CA SER A 202 -8.28 11.59 -10.80
C SER A 202 -9.76 11.88 -10.66
N ARG A 203 -10.15 12.83 -9.79
CA ARG A 203 -11.56 13.18 -9.57
C ARG A 203 -12.10 14.00 -10.74
N CYS A 204 -11.35 14.96 -11.27
CA CYS A 204 -11.72 15.76 -12.44
C CYS A 204 -11.86 14.92 -13.72
N ARG A 205 -11.06 13.86 -13.88
CA ARG A 205 -11.14 12.95 -15.04
C ARG A 205 -12.14 11.81 -14.86
N SER A 206 -12.89 11.78 -13.75
CA SER A 206 -13.88 10.74 -13.50
C SER A 206 -15.04 10.84 -14.50
N PRO A 207 -15.42 9.75 -15.18
CA PRO A 207 -16.58 9.74 -16.09
C PRO A 207 -17.92 9.77 -15.34
N VAL A 208 -17.92 9.60 -14.02
CA VAL A 208 -19.12 9.57 -13.16
C VAL A 208 -19.11 10.71 -12.16
N SER A 209 -20.31 11.16 -11.78
CA SER A 209 -20.51 12.25 -10.82
C SER A 209 -20.11 11.84 -9.39
N PHE A 210 -19.90 12.83 -8.52
CA PHE A 210 -19.52 12.59 -7.11
C PHE A 210 -20.54 11.71 -6.37
N LEU A 211 -21.84 11.97 -6.54
CA LEU A 211 -22.89 11.24 -5.83
C LEU A 211 -23.01 9.80 -6.33
N GLN A 212 -22.87 9.58 -7.64
CA GLN A 212 -22.82 8.25 -8.24
C GLN A 212 -21.58 7.47 -7.75
N LEU A 213 -20.44 8.14 -7.63
CA LEU A 213 -19.22 7.51 -7.13
C LEU A 213 -19.32 7.13 -5.65
N LYS A 214 -20.00 7.94 -4.83
CA LYS A 214 -20.33 7.61 -3.43
C LYS A 214 -21.26 6.41 -3.35
N PHE A 215 -22.33 6.39 -4.16
CA PHE A 215 -23.21 5.23 -4.25
C PHE A 215 -22.45 3.96 -4.66
N TRP A 216 -21.58 4.06 -5.67
CA TRP A 216 -20.75 2.96 -6.13
C TRP A 216 -19.86 2.41 -5.01
N SER A 217 -19.20 3.27 -4.23
CA SER A 217 -18.43 2.85 -3.05
C SER A 217 -19.28 2.02 -2.07
N ILE A 218 -20.49 2.49 -1.76
CA ILE A 218 -21.40 1.81 -0.82
C ILE A 218 -21.86 0.46 -1.40
N TYR A 219 -22.17 0.42 -2.70
CA TYR A 219 -22.55 -0.80 -3.38
C TYR A 219 -21.44 -1.86 -3.30
N MET A 220 -20.18 -1.49 -3.57
CA MET A 220 -19.05 -2.41 -3.51
C MET A 220 -18.82 -2.99 -2.12
N GLU A 221 -18.96 -2.15 -1.08
CA GLU A 221 -18.84 -2.58 0.31
C GLU A 221 -19.94 -3.58 0.68
N LYS A 222 -21.20 -3.28 0.33
CA LYS A 222 -22.32 -4.18 0.58
C LYS A 222 -22.27 -5.46 -0.24
N GLU A 223 -21.82 -5.40 -1.48
CA GLU A 223 -21.59 -6.59 -2.31
C GLU A 223 -20.54 -7.50 -1.65
N LYS A 224 -19.44 -6.95 -1.13
CA LYS A 224 -18.40 -7.72 -0.43
C LYS A 224 -18.95 -8.40 0.84
N GLU A 225 -19.65 -7.65 1.69
CA GLU A 225 -20.26 -8.18 2.92
C GLU A 225 -21.21 -9.36 2.62
N LEU A 226 -22.11 -9.16 1.65
CA LEU A 226 -23.07 -10.18 1.26
C LEU A 226 -22.36 -11.38 0.64
N PHE A 227 -21.38 -11.15 -0.24
CA PHE A 227 -20.62 -12.21 -0.88
C PHE A 227 -19.90 -13.10 0.13
N GLU A 228 -19.26 -12.51 1.14
CA GLU A 228 -18.57 -13.25 2.20
C GLU A 228 -19.57 -14.06 3.05
N SER A 229 -20.67 -13.43 3.46
CA SER A 229 -21.72 -14.09 4.25
C SER A 229 -22.32 -15.30 3.52
N PHE A 230 -22.77 -15.11 2.27
CA PHE A 230 -23.33 -16.17 1.45
C PHE A 230 -22.29 -17.27 1.14
N SER A 231 -21.03 -16.91 0.91
CA SER A 231 -19.97 -17.90 0.66
C SER A 231 -19.72 -18.78 1.88
N LYS A 232 -19.68 -18.20 3.10
CA LYS A 232 -19.53 -18.96 4.35
C LYS A 232 -20.70 -19.91 4.57
N GLN A 233 -21.93 -19.42 4.35
CA GLN A 233 -23.13 -20.24 4.48
C GLN A 233 -23.14 -21.41 3.48
N HIS A 234 -22.87 -21.15 2.20
CA HIS A 234 -22.82 -22.17 1.15
C HIS A 234 -21.71 -23.21 1.41
N ALA A 235 -20.52 -22.76 1.83
CA ALA A 235 -19.43 -23.65 2.20
C ALA A 235 -19.78 -24.54 3.40
N GLY A 236 -20.46 -23.97 4.41
CA GLY A 236 -20.96 -24.73 5.56
C GLY A 236 -21.94 -25.83 5.16
N GLN A 237 -22.94 -25.49 4.33
CA GLN A 237 -23.93 -26.47 3.82
C GLN A 237 -23.26 -27.58 2.99
N LEU A 238 -22.29 -27.23 2.14
CA LEU A 238 -21.56 -28.20 1.34
C LEU A 238 -20.72 -29.14 2.23
N ALA A 239 -20.03 -28.60 3.23
CA ALA A 239 -19.23 -29.37 4.18
C ALA A 239 -20.09 -30.31 5.02
N GLU A 240 -21.19 -29.81 5.59
CA GLU A 240 -22.14 -30.59 6.39
C GLU A 240 -22.71 -31.76 5.58
N ARG A 241 -23.19 -31.50 4.36
CA ARG A 241 -23.68 -32.54 3.45
C ARG A 241 -22.63 -33.63 3.23
N ASN A 242 -21.39 -33.25 2.93
CA ASN A 242 -20.32 -34.19 2.60
C ASN A 242 -19.91 -35.05 3.81
N VAL A 243 -19.71 -34.43 4.97
CA VAL A 243 -19.34 -35.12 6.20
C VAL A 243 -20.45 -36.07 6.62
N LYS A 244 -21.71 -35.63 6.56
CA LYS A 244 -22.88 -36.46 6.88
C LYS A 244 -22.99 -37.68 5.96
N CYS A 245 -22.92 -37.47 4.65
CA CYS A 245 -23.00 -38.58 3.68
C CYS A 245 -21.83 -39.58 3.84
N PHE A 246 -20.63 -39.10 4.20
CA PHE A 246 -19.48 -39.95 4.48
C PHE A 246 -19.70 -40.88 5.68
N PHE A 247 -20.18 -40.34 6.81
CA PHE A 247 -20.43 -41.15 8.01
C PHE A 247 -21.68 -42.04 7.90
N GLU A 248 -22.70 -41.62 7.14
CA GLU A 248 -23.93 -42.39 6.93
C GLU A 248 -23.82 -43.39 5.76
N GLY A 249 -22.75 -43.34 4.95
CA GLY A 249 -22.58 -44.17 3.75
C GLY A 249 -23.61 -43.87 2.65
N SER A 250 -24.20 -42.68 2.63
CA SER A 250 -25.28 -42.30 1.72
C SER A 250 -24.77 -41.55 0.48
N ILE A 251 -25.50 -41.62 -0.63
CA ILE A 251 -25.16 -40.90 -1.87
C ILE A 251 -25.54 -39.42 -1.71
N PRO A 252 -24.61 -38.48 -1.94
CA PRO A 252 -24.85 -37.06 -1.71
C PRO A 252 -25.79 -36.45 -2.75
N LYS A 253 -26.82 -35.71 -2.30
CA LYS A 253 -27.73 -34.94 -3.16
C LYS A 253 -26.98 -33.78 -3.83
N GLU A 254 -27.19 -33.54 -5.13
CA GLU A 254 -26.48 -32.50 -5.87
C GLU A 254 -26.72 -31.10 -5.27
N LEU A 255 -25.63 -30.40 -4.92
CA LEU A 255 -25.64 -29.01 -4.48
C LEU A 255 -24.89 -28.18 -5.53
N GLN A 256 -25.64 -27.33 -6.25
CA GLN A 256 -25.07 -26.53 -7.33
C GLN A 256 -24.05 -25.53 -6.78
N THR A 257 -22.81 -25.64 -7.25
CA THR A 257 -21.72 -24.73 -6.91
C THR A 257 -21.19 -24.14 -8.22
N PRO A 258 -20.90 -22.84 -8.28
CA PRO A 258 -20.41 -22.22 -9.51
C PRO A 258 -19.16 -22.93 -10.03
N SER A 259 -19.09 -23.13 -11.33
CA SER A 259 -17.98 -23.82 -11.98
C SER A 259 -16.70 -22.97 -11.96
N ASN A 260 -15.54 -23.61 -12.13
CA ASN A 260 -14.24 -22.91 -12.11
C ASN A 260 -14.18 -21.75 -13.14
N LYS A 261 -14.80 -21.92 -14.32
CA LYS A 261 -14.87 -20.85 -15.33
C LYS A 261 -15.62 -19.62 -14.83
N GLU A 262 -16.69 -19.81 -14.07
CA GLU A 262 -17.51 -18.71 -13.54
C GLU A 262 -16.75 -17.96 -12.44
N TRP A 263 -16.06 -18.68 -11.56
CA TRP A 263 -15.11 -18.11 -10.59
C TRP A 263 -14.01 -17.29 -11.25
N GLN A 264 -13.44 -17.78 -12.35
CA GLN A 264 -12.41 -17.04 -13.10
C GLN A 264 -12.95 -15.76 -13.74
N GLN A 265 -14.21 -15.74 -14.19
CA GLN A 265 -14.84 -14.56 -14.82
C GLN A 265 -15.06 -13.46 -13.79
N ILE A 266 -15.59 -13.77 -12.60
CA ILE A 266 -15.82 -12.78 -11.54
C ILE A 266 -14.52 -12.29 -10.87
N SER A 267 -13.42 -13.03 -11.04
CA SER A 267 -12.08 -12.69 -10.51
C SER A 267 -11.24 -11.80 -11.45
N LEU A 268 -11.81 -11.30 -12.55
CA LEU A 268 -11.12 -10.37 -13.45
C LEU A 268 -10.90 -9.00 -12.78
N LEU A 269 -10.12 -8.12 -13.41
CA LEU A 269 -10.06 -6.72 -12.98
C LEU A 269 -11.22 -5.96 -13.63
N TYR A 270 -11.94 -5.18 -12.83
CA TYR A 270 -13.09 -4.43 -13.30
C TYR A 270 -12.63 -3.28 -14.20
N ASN A 271 -13.26 -3.13 -15.36
CA ASN A 271 -13.15 -1.97 -16.22
C ASN A 271 -14.53 -1.34 -16.37
N PHE A 272 -14.60 -0.02 -16.19
CA PHE A 272 -15.83 0.75 -16.33
C PHE A 272 -16.22 0.87 -17.81
N ASN A 273 -17.50 0.69 -18.11
CA ASN A 273 -18.06 0.93 -19.43
C ASN A 273 -19.21 1.93 -19.34
N ALA A 274 -19.07 3.10 -19.96
CA ALA A 274 -20.08 4.15 -19.92
C ALA A 274 -21.42 3.76 -20.60
N ARG A 275 -21.42 2.74 -21.48
CA ARG A 275 -22.61 2.28 -22.22
C ARG A 275 -23.44 1.25 -21.46
N LYS A 276 -22.86 0.55 -20.48
CA LYS A 276 -23.55 -0.41 -19.59
C LYS A 276 -23.11 -0.15 -18.16
N GLN A 277 -23.98 0.47 -17.37
CA GLN A 277 -23.69 0.87 -16.00
C GLN A 277 -23.72 -0.33 -15.05
N CYS A 278 -22.67 -1.16 -15.08
CA CYS A 278 -22.43 -2.18 -14.06
C CYS A 278 -21.47 -1.60 -13.02
N TYR A 279 -21.72 -1.77 -11.73
CA TYR A 279 -20.83 -1.28 -10.65
C TYR A 279 -19.77 -2.32 -10.25
N SER A 280 -20.01 -3.60 -10.51
CA SER A 280 -19.05 -4.68 -10.23
C SER A 280 -18.96 -5.69 -11.38
N ILE A 281 -18.00 -6.61 -11.28
CA ILE A 281 -17.87 -7.73 -12.22
C ILE A 281 -18.95 -8.78 -11.96
N ILE A 282 -19.35 -8.97 -10.71
CA ILE A 282 -20.45 -9.88 -10.37
C ILE A 282 -21.75 -9.37 -10.99
N GLN A 283 -22.07 -8.09 -10.87
CA GLN A 283 -23.21 -7.48 -11.56
C GLN A 283 -23.09 -7.67 -13.08
N LYS A 284 -21.93 -7.35 -13.66
CA LYS A 284 -21.69 -7.51 -15.10
C LYS A 284 -21.89 -8.96 -15.55
N TYR A 285 -21.47 -9.92 -14.73
CA TYR A 285 -21.63 -11.35 -14.99
C TYR A 285 -23.11 -11.75 -14.98
N VAL A 286 -23.86 -11.38 -13.94
CA VAL A 286 -25.28 -11.70 -13.79
C VAL A 286 -26.11 -11.08 -14.92
N GLU A 287 -25.88 -9.81 -15.23
CA GLU A 287 -26.57 -9.13 -16.34
C GLU A 287 -26.22 -9.75 -17.71
N SER A 288 -24.97 -10.19 -17.91
CA SER A 288 -24.57 -10.86 -19.16
C SER A 288 -25.28 -12.21 -19.35
N LYS A 289 -25.45 -12.99 -18.26
CA LYS A 289 -26.19 -14.25 -18.26
C LYS A 289 -27.68 -14.03 -18.55
N LEU A 290 -28.28 -12.97 -17.99
CA LEU A 290 -29.67 -12.60 -18.25
C LEU A 290 -29.92 -12.36 -19.75
N HIS A 291 -28.94 -11.80 -20.46
CA HIS A 291 -29.01 -11.55 -21.90
C HIS A 291 -28.49 -12.71 -22.78
N GLY A 292 -28.30 -13.91 -22.21
CA GLY A 292 -27.87 -15.10 -22.96
C GLY A 292 -26.40 -15.11 -23.39
N GLN A 293 -25.55 -14.24 -22.82
CA GLN A 293 -24.11 -14.22 -23.11
C GLN A 293 -23.35 -15.18 -22.18
N THR A 294 -22.45 -15.99 -22.75
CA THR A 294 -21.69 -17.02 -22.03
C THR A 294 -20.38 -16.52 -21.41
N SER A 295 -19.92 -15.31 -21.76
CA SER A 295 -18.67 -14.73 -21.25
C SER A 295 -18.71 -13.20 -21.21
N ILE A 296 -17.97 -12.60 -20.27
CA ILE A 296 -17.82 -11.14 -20.19
C ILE A 296 -16.90 -10.67 -21.32
N ARG A 297 -17.45 -10.05 -22.37
CA ARG A 297 -16.65 -9.40 -23.43
C ARG A 297 -16.08 -8.06 -22.95
N SER A 298 -14.79 -7.85 -23.18
CA SER A 298 -14.12 -6.55 -23.04
C SER A 298 -14.28 -5.75 -24.34
N ASN A 299 -14.85 -4.54 -24.25
CA ASN A 299 -15.09 -3.68 -25.42
C ASN A 299 -14.00 -2.61 -25.54
N ALA A 300 -13.75 -2.12 -26.75
CA ALA A 300 -12.73 -1.09 -27.02
C ALA A 300 -13.01 0.27 -26.31
N SER A 301 -14.23 0.48 -25.79
CA SER A 301 -14.65 1.66 -25.03
C SER A 301 -14.49 1.50 -23.51
N ASP A 302 -13.87 0.42 -23.03
CA ASP A 302 -13.69 0.14 -21.60
C ASP A 302 -12.59 1.05 -21.03
N THR A 303 -12.95 1.88 -20.06
CA THR A 303 -12.02 2.76 -19.35
C THR A 303 -11.68 2.14 -18.00
N LEU A 304 -10.47 2.38 -17.49
CA LEU A 304 -10.15 2.02 -16.10
C LEU A 304 -11.16 2.68 -15.14
N PRO A 305 -11.58 2.00 -14.06
CA PRO A 305 -12.45 2.60 -13.07
C PRO A 305 -11.80 3.87 -12.51
N PRO A 306 -12.61 4.85 -12.07
CA PRO A 306 -12.07 6.07 -11.47
C PRO A 306 -11.12 5.67 -10.32
N SER A 307 -9.90 6.21 -10.29
CA SER A 307 -8.95 5.91 -9.22
C SER A 307 -9.45 6.28 -7.82
N ALA A 308 -10.49 7.10 -7.75
CA ALA A 308 -11.25 7.41 -6.54
C ALA A 308 -12.05 6.22 -5.96
N VAL A 309 -12.49 5.26 -6.78
CA VAL A 309 -13.12 4.00 -6.33
C VAL A 309 -12.05 3.03 -5.83
N ASN A 310 -10.80 3.20 -6.27
CA ASN A 310 -9.69 2.35 -5.85
C ASN A 310 -9.29 2.51 -4.39
N PHE A 311 -9.65 3.64 -3.76
CA PHE A 311 -9.37 3.91 -2.36
C PHE A 311 -10.24 3.05 -1.41
N VAL A 312 -11.33 2.48 -1.91
CA VAL A 312 -12.29 1.68 -1.12
C VAL A 312 -11.83 0.22 -1.01
N ASP A 313 -11.08 -0.30 -2.00
CA ASP A 313 -10.45 -1.63 -1.90
C ASP A 313 -9.35 -1.66 -0.79
N ASP A 314 -8.70 -0.51 -0.51
CA ASP A 314 -7.61 -0.41 0.48
C ASP A 314 -8.13 -0.15 1.93
N CYS A 315 -9.35 0.38 2.12
CA CYS A 315 -9.93 0.61 3.45
C CYS A 315 -10.53 -0.66 4.10
N GLY A 316 -10.64 -1.77 3.38
CA GLY A 316 -11.40 -2.95 3.81
C GLY A 316 -10.59 -4.13 4.37
N PHE A 317 -9.31 -3.95 4.73
CA PHE A 317 -8.44 -5.06 5.18
C PHE A 317 -7.80 -4.87 6.57
N ALA A 318 -8.27 -3.92 7.37
CA ALA A 318 -7.83 -3.80 8.77
C ALA A 318 -8.55 -4.74 9.76
N GLU A 319 -9.52 -5.56 9.33
CA GLU A 319 -10.21 -6.53 10.19
C GLU A 319 -10.42 -7.87 9.47
N ALA A 320 -9.39 -8.71 9.49
CA ALA A 320 -9.51 -10.17 9.37
C ALA A 320 -8.14 -10.78 9.73
N GLY A 321 -7.83 -10.80 11.02
CA GLY A 321 -6.53 -11.26 11.50
C GLY A 321 -6.43 -11.31 13.02
N LEU A 322 -7.45 -11.88 13.66
CA LEU A 322 -7.42 -12.57 14.96
C LEU A 322 -8.77 -13.27 15.16
#